data_AF-C7RD36-F1
#
_entry.id   AF-C7RD36-F1
#
_cell.length_a   1.000
_cell.length_b   1.000
_cell.length_c   1.000
_cell.angle_alpha   90.00
_cell.angle_beta   90.00
_cell.angle_gamma   90.00
#
_symmetry.space_group_name_H-M   'P 1'
#
loop_
_entity.id
_entity.type
_entity.pdbx_description
1 polymer ?
#
loop_
_entity_poly.entity_id
_entity_poly.type
_entity_poly.pdbx_seq_one_letter_code
_entity_poly.pdbx_strand_id
1 'polypeptide(L)'
;MSNLEQKPTQQPEGFKLSAVALLLDIIGMALVVFAGYEIYMNNEKGGGLLLNAISWPYYPWIIMVAGVLLMIPFHKQIFKAYRIVKQYKKEQAKADRPRF
;
A
#
# COMPACT_ATOMS: atom_id res chain seq x y z
N MET A 1 1.01 46.52 18.48
CA MET A 1 0.29 45.68 17.49
C MET A 1 1.33 45.19 16.48
N SER A 2 1.99 44.08 16.77
CA SER A 2 2.95 43.47 15.83
C SER A 2 2.21 42.52 14.91
N ASN A 3 2.28 42.81 13.60
CA ASN A 3 1.82 41.94 12.53
C ASN A 3 2.40 40.54 12.71
N LEU A 4 1.57 39.59 13.13
CA LEU A 4 1.85 38.17 13.01
C LEU A 4 1.67 37.84 11.53
N GLU A 5 2.75 37.96 10.76
CA GLU A 5 2.85 37.33 9.45
C GLU A 5 2.58 35.83 9.64
N GLN A 6 1.33 35.43 9.38
CA GLN A 6 0.96 34.04 9.21
C GLN A 6 1.75 33.52 8.01
N LYS A 7 2.92 32.94 8.29
CA LYS A 7 3.68 32.13 7.35
C LYS A 7 2.68 31.12 6.79
N PRO A 8 2.42 31.08 5.47
CA PRO A 8 1.47 30.15 4.92
C PRO A 8 2.02 28.77 5.23
N THR A 9 1.35 28.06 6.14
CA THR A 9 1.55 26.64 6.36
C THR A 9 1.23 26.00 5.02
N GLN A 10 2.26 25.77 4.20
CA GLN A 10 2.16 25.05 2.94
C GLN A 10 1.57 23.69 3.29
N GLN A 11 0.25 23.58 3.15
CA GLN A 11 -0.46 22.32 3.18
C GLN A 11 0.29 21.42 2.22
N PRO A 12 0.76 20.23 2.66
CA PRO A 12 1.47 19.36 1.74
C PRO A 12 0.57 19.14 0.55
N GLU A 13 1.04 19.55 -0.65
CA GLU A 13 0.29 19.41 -1.90
C GLU A 13 -0.33 18.02 -1.89
N GLY A 14 -1.67 17.97 -1.96
CA GLY A 14 -2.43 16.75 -1.73
C GLY A 14 -1.81 15.63 -2.55
N PHE A 15 -1.17 14.67 -1.87
CA PHE A 15 -0.36 13.65 -2.52
C PHE A 15 -1.29 12.90 -3.48
N LYS A 16 -1.10 13.11 -4.79
CA LYS A 16 -1.96 12.53 -5.82
C LYS A 16 -1.65 11.04 -5.92
N LEU A 17 -2.38 10.23 -5.17
CA LEU A 17 -2.35 8.78 -5.31
C LEU A 17 -2.76 8.44 -6.75
N SER A 18 -1.92 7.64 -7.43
CA SER A 18 -2.26 7.20 -8.78
C SER A 18 -3.42 6.21 -8.70
N ALA A 19 -4.56 6.54 -9.32
CA ALA A 19 -5.71 5.65 -9.40
C ALA A 19 -5.34 4.29 -10.05
N VAL A 20 -4.40 4.30 -11.01
CA VAL A 20 -3.87 3.09 -11.64
C VAL A 20 -3.08 2.25 -10.64
N ALA A 21 -2.26 2.87 -9.80
CA ALA A 21 -1.52 2.15 -8.76
C ALA A 21 -2.46 1.56 -7.69
N LEU A 22 -3.52 2.28 -7.33
CA LEU A 22 -4.57 1.77 -6.45
C LEU A 22 -5.29 0.56 -7.06
N LEU A 23 -5.63 0.61 -8.35
CA LEU A 23 -6.24 -0.52 -9.06
C LEU A 23 -5.31 -1.74 -9.10
N LEU A 24 -4.03 -1.54 -9.38
CA LEU A 24 -3.02 -2.61 -9.33
C LEU A 24 -2.90 -3.23 -7.93
N ASP A 25 -3.00 -2.41 -6.88
CA ASP A 25 -3.00 -2.89 -5.50
C ASP A 25 -4.22 -3.77 -5.19
N ILE A 26 -5.42 -3.33 -5.58
CA ILE A 26 -6.66 -4.09 -5.41
C ILE A 26 -6.58 -5.43 -6.17
N ILE A 27 -6.08 -5.42 -7.41
CA ILE A 27 -5.88 -6.63 -8.20
C ILE A 27 -4.85 -7.55 -7.52
N GLY A 28 -3.73 -7.00 -7.04
CA GLY A 28 -2.73 -7.75 -6.30
C GLY A 28 -3.30 -8.40 -5.03
N MET A 29 -4.13 -7.68 -4.28
CA MET A 29 -4.81 -8.18 -3.09
C MET A 29 -5.76 -9.33 -3.42
N ALA A 30 -6.54 -9.19 -4.50
CA ALA A 30 -7.43 -10.24 -4.98
C ALA A 30 -6.67 -11.50 -5.40
N LEU A 31 -5.51 -11.35 -6.07
CA LEU A 31 -4.66 -12.47 -6.45
C LEU A 31 -4.07 -13.20 -5.24
N VAL A 32 -3.64 -12.46 -4.21
CA VAL A 32 -3.11 -13.07 -2.97
C VAL A 32 -4.20 -13.82 -2.21
N VAL A 33 -5.40 -13.26 -2.09
CA VAL A 33 -6.55 -13.93 -1.45
C VAL A 33 -6.95 -15.19 -2.24
N PHE A 34 -7.01 -15.09 -3.56
CA PHE A 34 -7.31 -16.22 -4.43
C PHE A 34 -6.25 -17.32 -4.32
N ALA A 35 -4.96 -16.97 -4.30
CA ALA A 35 -3.87 -17.92 -4.08
C ALA A 35 -3.98 -18.60 -2.72
N GLY A 36 -4.31 -17.86 -1.65
CA GLY A 36 -4.53 -18.42 -0.32
C GLY A 36 -5.71 -19.40 -0.29
N TYR A 37 -6.81 -19.06 -0.96
CA TYR A 37 -7.95 -19.95 -1.13
C TYR A 37 -7.59 -21.24 -1.87
N GLU A 38 -6.82 -21.14 -2.95
CA GLU A 38 -6.32 -22.30 -3.71
C GLU A 38 -5.41 -23.20 -2.87
N ILE A 39 -4.47 -22.63 -2.09
CA ILE A 39 -3.61 -23.40 -1.19
C ILE A 39 -4.44 -24.14 -0.13
N TYR A 40 -5.40 -23.45 0.46
CA TYR A 40 -6.29 -24.02 1.47
C TYR A 40 -7.12 -25.18 0.91
N MET A 41 -7.76 -24.97 -0.24
CA MET A 41 -8.58 -25.99 -0.90
C MET A 41 -7.76 -27.20 -1.38
N ASN A 42 -6.54 -26.96 -1.87
CA ASN A 42 -5.63 -28.04 -2.25
C ASN A 42 -5.22 -28.88 -1.03
N ASN A 43 -4.91 -28.25 0.10
CA ASN A 43 -4.50 -28.95 1.32
C ASN A 43 -5.65 -29.69 2.02
N GLU A 44 -6.85 -29.12 2.09
CA GLU A 44 -7.95 -29.74 2.84
C GLU A 44 -8.79 -30.72 2.01
N LYS A 45 -8.99 -30.44 0.72
CA LYS A 45 -9.92 -31.21 -0.12
C LYS A 45 -9.23 -31.95 -1.27
N GLY A 46 -7.91 -31.83 -1.39
CA GLY A 46 -7.16 -32.38 -2.53
C GLY A 46 -7.62 -31.80 -3.87
N GLY A 47 -8.24 -30.62 -3.86
CA GLY A 47 -9.00 -30.07 -4.98
C GLY A 47 -9.13 -28.56 -4.93
N GLY A 48 -8.30 -27.86 -5.71
CA GLY A 48 -8.38 -26.42 -6.01
C GLY A 48 -9.12 -26.19 -7.32
N LEU A 49 -9.67 -24.97 -7.52
CA LEU A 49 -10.42 -24.63 -8.74
C LEU A 49 -9.53 -24.77 -9.99
N LEU A 50 -8.24 -24.47 -9.85
CA LEU A 50 -7.26 -24.57 -10.92
C LEU A 50 -6.43 -25.87 -10.93
N LEU A 51 -6.56 -26.76 -9.93
CA LEU A 51 -5.79 -28.02 -9.90
C LEU A 51 -6.07 -28.93 -11.10
N ASN A 52 -7.29 -28.88 -11.64
CA ASN A 52 -7.66 -29.64 -12.83
C ASN A 52 -7.13 -29.01 -14.14
N ALA A 53 -6.79 -27.71 -14.12
CA ALA A 53 -6.30 -26.97 -15.28
C ALA A 53 -4.77 -26.80 -15.28
N ILE A 54 -4.15 -26.76 -14.10
CA ILE A 54 -2.72 -26.54 -13.90
C ILE A 54 -2.19 -27.69 -13.03
N SER A 55 -1.48 -28.61 -13.66
CA SER A 55 -0.91 -29.81 -13.01
C SER A 55 0.25 -29.51 -12.05
N TRP A 56 0.59 -28.24 -11.84
CA TRP A 56 1.77 -27.84 -11.07
C TRP A 56 1.40 -27.45 -9.63
N PRO A 57 1.67 -28.27 -8.60
CA PRO A 57 1.21 -28.02 -7.23
C PRO A 57 1.67 -26.69 -6.61
N TYR A 58 2.68 -26.04 -7.19
CA TYR A 58 3.23 -24.78 -6.71
C TYR A 58 2.65 -23.53 -7.39
N TYR A 59 1.72 -23.66 -8.36
CA TYR A 59 1.13 -22.50 -9.03
C TYR A 59 0.50 -21.46 -8.09
N PRO A 60 -0.17 -21.81 -6.97
CA PRO A 60 -0.77 -20.82 -6.09
C PRO A 60 0.29 -19.91 -5.46
N TRP A 61 1.47 -20.45 -5.14
CA TRP A 61 2.59 -19.68 -4.59
C TRP A 61 3.13 -18.67 -5.61
N ILE A 62 3.15 -19.02 -6.88
CA ILE A 62 3.56 -18.11 -7.97
C ILE A 62 2.56 -16.97 -8.11
N ILE A 63 1.25 -17.28 -8.07
CA ILE A 63 0.18 -16.27 -8.09
C ILE A 63 0.31 -15.33 -6.88
N MET A 64 0.61 -15.87 -5.70
CA MET A 64 0.82 -15.08 -4.49
C MET A 64 2.01 -14.12 -4.65
N VAL A 65 3.16 -14.60 -5.14
CA VAL A 65 4.34 -13.75 -5.40
C VAL A 65 4.02 -12.66 -6.42
N ALA A 66 3.32 -13.00 -7.51
CA ALA A 66 2.90 -12.04 -8.53
C ALA A 66 1.97 -10.96 -7.96
N GLY A 67 1.00 -11.36 -7.12
CA GLY A 67 0.10 -10.45 -6.42
C GLY A 67 0.85 -9.47 -5.51
N VAL A 68 1.80 -9.97 -4.71
CA VAL A 68 2.63 -9.10 -3.85
C VAL A 68 3.47 -8.12 -4.67
N LEU A 69 4.07 -8.56 -5.79
CA LEU A 69 4.86 -7.71 -6.66
C LEU A 69 4.03 -6.56 -7.27
N LEU A 70 2.77 -6.82 -7.62
CA LEU A 70 1.83 -5.81 -8.15
C LEU A 70 1.50 -4.69 -7.14
N MET A 71 1.56 -4.99 -5.85
CA MET A 71 1.22 -4.06 -4.75
C MET A 71 2.37 -3.10 -4.40
N ILE A 72 3.62 -3.49 -4.70
CA ILE A 72 4.83 -2.69 -4.41
C ILE A 72 4.74 -1.22 -4.88
N PRO A 73 4.37 -0.90 -6.14
CA PRO A 73 4.33 0.49 -6.60
C PRO A 73 3.37 1.36 -5.79
N PHE A 74 2.24 0.81 -5.34
CA PHE A 74 1.26 1.53 -4.54
C PHE A 74 1.74 1.74 -3.10
N HIS A 75 2.28 0.70 -2.45
CA HIS A 75 2.85 0.84 -1.12
C HIS A 75 4.02 1.83 -1.08
N LYS A 76 4.85 1.89 -2.14
CA LYS A 76 5.89 2.91 -2.27
C LYS A 76 5.32 4.34 -2.32
N GLN A 77 4.17 4.55 -2.97
CA GLN A 77 3.48 5.83 -3.00
C GLN A 77 2.95 6.21 -1.61
N ILE A 78 2.27 5.29 -0.92
CA ILE A 78 1.79 5.50 0.45
C ILE A 78 2.95 5.83 1.40
N PHE A 79 4.06 5.10 1.31
CA PHE A 79 5.19 5.30 2.21
C PHE A 79 5.86 6.67 2.02
N LYS A 80 5.94 7.14 0.78
CA LYS A 80 6.39 8.51 0.47
C LYS A 80 5.44 9.55 1.04
N ALA A 81 4.12 9.39 0.82
CA ALA A 81 3.12 10.28 1.38
C ALA A 81 3.20 10.36 2.91
N TYR A 82 3.30 9.20 3.57
CA TYR A 82 3.45 9.10 5.02
C TYR A 82 4.71 9.81 5.52
N ARG A 83 5.84 9.65 4.83
CA ARG A 83 7.11 10.31 5.19
C ARG A 83 7.01 11.83 5.12
N ILE A 84 6.33 12.36 4.10
CA ILE A 84 6.10 13.80 3.93
C ILE A 84 5.25 14.34 5.08
N VAL A 85 4.13 13.67 5.40
CA VAL A 85 3.25 14.06 6.52
C VAL A 85 4.00 14.02 7.86
N LYS A 86 4.84 13.00 8.07
CA LYS A 86 5.65 12.87 9.30
C LYS A 86 6.69 14.00 9.42
N GLN A 87 7.30 14.43 8.32
CA GLN A 87 8.22 15.57 8.32
C GLN A 87 7.47 16.87 8.60
N TYR A 88 6.32 17.07 7.98
CA TYR A 88 5.48 18.24 8.22
C TYR A 88 5.03 18.37 9.68
N LYS A 89 4.55 17.27 10.30
CA LYS A 89 4.22 17.26 11.73
C LYS A 89 5.42 17.60 12.63
N LYS A 90 6.63 17.18 12.25
CA LYS A 90 7.86 17.52 12.98
C LYS A 90 8.22 19.00 12.84
N GLU A 91 7.98 19.62 11.70
CA GLU A 91 8.22 21.05 11.49
C GLU A 91 7.21 21.91 12.24
N GLN A 92 5.93 21.52 12.25
CA GLN A 92 4.91 22.17 13.08
C GLN A 92 5.25 22.06 14.58
N ALA A 93 5.64 20.88 15.05
CA ALA A 93 6.02 20.69 16.46
C ALA A 93 7.29 21.47 16.88
N LYS A 94 8.17 21.82 15.92
CA LYS A 94 9.32 22.71 16.18
C LYS A 94 8.92 24.18 16.19
N ALA A 95 7.94 24.57 15.38
CA ALA A 95 7.40 25.93 15.36
C ALA A 95 6.57 26.23 16.63
N ASP A 96 5.93 25.21 17.21
CA ASP A 96 5.06 25.31 18.39
C ASP A 96 5.79 25.03 19.72
N ARG A 97 7.13 24.97 19.72
CA ARG A 97 7.90 24.86 20.96
C ARG A 97 7.78 26.18 21.74
N PRO A 98 7.31 26.17 23.01
CA PRO A 98 7.37 27.36 23.85
C PRO A 98 8.85 27.78 23.98
N ARG A 99 9.15 28.99 23.52
CA ARG A 99 10.44 29.64 23.76
C ARG A 99 10.49 29.97 25.25
N PHE A 100 11.10 29.08 26.04
CA PHE A 100 11.61 29.40 27.37
C PHE A 100 12.99 30.06 27.23
#